data_AF-A0A352WWA6-F1
#
_entry.id   AF-A0A352WWA6-F1
#
_cell.length_a   1.000
_cell.length_b   1.000
_cell.length_c   1.000
_cell.angle_alpha   90.00
_cell.angle_beta   90.00
_cell.angle_gamma   90.00
#
_symmetry.space_group_name_H-M   'P 1'
#
loop_
_entity.id
_entity.type
_entity.pdbx_description
1 polymer ?
#
loop_
_entity_poly.entity_id
_entity_poly.type
_entity_poly.pdbx_seq_one_letter_code
_entity_poly.pdbx_strand_id
1 'polypeptide(L)'
;MLNQYNRNPDGSKKIKDKVSPGWYPCCDFPAWLSLIKKIIRSKNPNADIVFWTYNWGWAPKEERLALIRTLPEDISLLVTFEMFENLIINGVPCRTVDYSLYFEGPGQYFVSEAEEAKKRGIRLYSMTNTGGLTWDIGVIPYEPMPQRWMARWDEMEKAHDHFGLCGLMDSHHFGFYPSIISELAKWRFSYPKTDPHDMLRKLVVRDWGEENADNVVEALNEMSEGLKTFATTN
;
A
#
# COMPACT_ATOMS: atom_id res chain seq x y z
N MET A 1 -15.33 20.74 -23.47
CA MET A 1 -14.30 20.00 -24.24
C MET A 1 -14.17 18.53 -23.82
N LEU A 2 -15.26 17.83 -23.46
CA LEU A 2 -15.24 16.39 -23.09
C LEU A 2 -15.82 15.46 -24.17
N ASN A 3 -16.42 16.00 -25.24
CA ASN A 3 -17.18 15.22 -26.22
C ASN A 3 -16.34 14.54 -27.31
N GLN A 4 -15.03 14.81 -27.41
CA GLN A 4 -14.18 14.27 -28.48
C GLN A 4 -13.64 12.85 -28.16
N TYR A 5 -13.63 12.43 -26.89
CA TYR A 5 -13.13 11.12 -26.47
C TYR A 5 -14.16 9.96 -26.56
N ASN A 6 -15.39 10.27 -27.01
CA ASN A 6 -16.52 9.32 -27.06
C ASN A 6 -16.83 8.77 -28.47
N ARG A 7 -15.90 8.92 -29.42
CA ARG A 7 -16.01 8.33 -30.77
C ARG A 7 -14.87 7.37 -31.04
N ASN A 8 -15.11 6.38 -31.88
CA ASN A 8 -14.05 5.54 -32.45
C ASN A 8 -13.21 6.37 -33.46
N PRO A 9 -12.00 5.91 -33.84
CA PRO A 9 -11.17 6.61 -34.84
C PRO A 9 -11.85 6.84 -36.20
N ASP A 10 -12.88 6.05 -36.51
CA ASP A 10 -13.71 6.17 -37.71
C ASP A 10 -14.90 7.16 -37.56
N GLY A 11 -15.01 7.83 -36.41
CA GLY A 11 -16.08 8.80 -36.13
C GLY A 11 -17.41 8.21 -35.68
N SER A 12 -17.54 6.88 -35.58
CA SER A 12 -18.74 6.23 -35.02
C SER A 12 -18.87 6.47 -33.52
N LYS A 13 -20.11 6.53 -33.00
CA LYS A 13 -20.37 6.66 -31.55
C LYS A 13 -19.93 5.38 -30.83
N LYS A 14 -19.15 5.51 -29.74
CA LYS A 14 -18.86 4.36 -28.85
C LYS A 14 -20.18 3.75 -28.36
N ILE A 15 -20.25 2.41 -28.33
CA ILE A 15 -21.40 1.65 -27.81
C ILE A 15 -21.67 2.12 -26.37
N LYS A 16 -22.88 2.64 -26.12
CA LYS A 16 -23.31 3.21 -24.83
C LYS A 16 -23.26 2.21 -23.67
N ASP A 17 -23.37 0.92 -23.98
CA ASP A 17 -23.60 -0.14 -23.00
C ASP A 17 -22.32 -0.87 -22.56
N LYS A 18 -21.15 -0.46 -23.08
CA LYS A 18 -19.89 -0.86 -22.46
C LYS A 18 -19.54 0.15 -21.38
N VAL A 19 -19.87 -0.22 -20.14
CA VAL A 19 -19.26 0.39 -18.96
C VAL A 19 -17.74 0.35 -19.19
N SER A 20 -17.10 1.52 -19.16
CA SER A 20 -15.66 1.60 -19.36
C SER A 20 -14.97 0.61 -18.41
N PRO A 21 -14.02 -0.22 -18.87
CA PRO A 21 -13.23 -1.04 -17.96
C PRO A 21 -12.58 -0.10 -16.94
N GLY A 22 -12.93 -0.26 -15.66
CA GLY A 22 -12.41 0.54 -14.56
C GLY A 22 -13.43 1.36 -13.76
N TRP A 23 -14.75 1.26 -14.01
CA TRP A 23 -15.74 2.05 -13.26
C TRP A 23 -16.70 1.20 -12.42
N TYR A 24 -16.88 1.65 -11.18
CA TYR A 24 -17.91 1.24 -10.22
C TYR A 24 -19.32 1.28 -10.85
N PRO A 25 -20.26 0.35 -10.54
CA PRO A 25 -20.28 -0.57 -9.39
C PRO A 25 -19.55 -1.90 -9.53
N CYS A 26 -18.86 -2.18 -10.65
CA CYS A 26 -18.07 -3.42 -10.81
C CYS A 26 -18.84 -4.71 -10.45
N CYS A 27 -20.17 -4.74 -10.60
CA CYS A 27 -21.03 -5.83 -10.13
C CYS A 27 -20.70 -7.18 -10.78
N ASP A 28 -20.04 -7.17 -11.93
CA ASP A 28 -19.61 -8.34 -12.69
C ASP A 28 -18.25 -8.89 -12.24
N PHE A 29 -17.50 -8.18 -11.37
CA PHE A 29 -16.15 -8.57 -10.96
C PHE A 29 -16.11 -9.92 -10.22
N PRO A 30 -17.06 -10.30 -9.34
CA PRO A 30 -17.09 -11.64 -8.75
C PRO A 30 -17.20 -12.77 -9.78
N ALA A 31 -18.04 -12.58 -10.80
CA ALA A 31 -18.21 -13.55 -11.88
C ALA A 31 -16.97 -13.60 -12.78
N TRP A 32 -16.41 -12.44 -13.11
CA TRP A 32 -15.16 -12.32 -13.86
C TRP A 32 -13.99 -12.97 -13.13
N LEU A 33 -13.79 -12.69 -11.84
CA LEU A 33 -12.77 -13.33 -11.00
C LEU A 33 -12.95 -14.83 -10.94
N SER A 34 -14.18 -15.31 -10.81
CA SER A 34 -14.49 -16.74 -10.81
C SER A 34 -14.12 -17.43 -12.12
N LEU A 35 -14.33 -16.75 -13.25
CA LEU A 35 -13.92 -17.24 -14.56
C LEU A 35 -12.39 -17.22 -14.71
N ILE A 36 -11.75 -16.09 -14.40
CA ILE A 36 -10.30 -15.91 -14.54
C ILE A 36 -9.54 -16.89 -13.65
N LYS A 37 -9.91 -17.04 -12.38
CA LYS A 37 -9.26 -18.01 -11.47
C LYS A 37 -9.36 -19.43 -12.02
N LYS A 38 -10.52 -19.83 -12.57
CA LYS A 38 -10.74 -21.17 -13.14
C LYS A 38 -9.84 -21.41 -14.34
N ILE A 39 -9.73 -20.42 -15.23
CA ILE A 39 -8.87 -20.52 -16.42
C ILE A 39 -7.40 -20.62 -16.01
N ILE A 40 -6.92 -19.73 -15.14
CA ILE A 40 -5.53 -19.74 -14.68
C ILE A 40 -5.21 -21.05 -13.93
N ARG A 41 -6.09 -21.48 -13.01
CA ARG A 41 -5.88 -22.70 -12.23
C ARG A 41 -6.01 -24.00 -13.03
N SER A 42 -6.65 -23.96 -14.21
CA SER A 42 -6.58 -25.08 -15.16
C SER A 42 -5.16 -25.33 -15.70
N LYS A 43 -4.29 -24.32 -15.64
CA LYS A 43 -2.88 -24.41 -16.05
C LYS A 43 -1.93 -24.51 -14.88
N ASN A 44 -2.22 -23.82 -13.78
CA ASN A 44 -1.47 -23.92 -12.53
C ASN A 44 -2.43 -23.95 -11.34
N PRO A 45 -2.77 -25.14 -10.81
CA PRO A 45 -3.71 -25.28 -9.69
C PRO A 45 -3.32 -24.47 -8.43
N ASN A 46 -2.03 -24.18 -8.26
CA ASN A 46 -1.48 -23.46 -7.11
C ASN A 46 -1.37 -21.95 -7.33
N ALA A 47 -1.83 -21.43 -8.47
CA ALA A 47 -1.78 -20.00 -8.74
C ALA A 47 -2.64 -19.23 -7.73
N ASP A 48 -2.00 -18.28 -7.06
CA ASP A 48 -2.69 -17.27 -6.27
C ASP A 48 -3.24 -16.19 -7.18
N ILE A 49 -4.49 -15.81 -6.95
CA ILE A 49 -5.17 -14.75 -7.69
C ILE A 49 -5.28 -13.58 -6.74
N VAL A 50 -4.45 -12.56 -6.96
CA VAL A 50 -4.42 -11.35 -6.14
C VAL A 50 -5.33 -10.31 -6.78
N PHE A 51 -6.33 -9.86 -6.04
CA PHE A 51 -7.30 -8.87 -6.49
C PHE A 51 -7.13 -7.57 -5.70
N TRP A 52 -6.77 -6.49 -6.38
CA TRP A 52 -6.47 -5.22 -5.76
C TRP A 52 -7.61 -4.22 -5.93
N THR A 53 -8.06 -3.64 -4.82
CA THR A 53 -9.20 -2.71 -4.75
C THR A 53 -8.82 -1.23 -4.99
N TYR A 54 -7.54 -0.96 -5.25
CA TYR A 54 -6.88 0.35 -5.41
C TYR A 54 -7.74 1.53 -5.91
N ASN A 55 -8.44 1.37 -7.03
CA ASN A 55 -9.10 2.49 -7.70
C ASN A 55 -10.52 2.80 -7.19
N TRP A 56 -10.96 2.22 -6.07
CA TRP A 56 -12.35 2.38 -5.61
C TRP A 56 -12.50 3.12 -4.29
N GLY A 57 -11.43 3.55 -3.64
CA GLY A 57 -11.56 4.20 -2.33
C GLY A 57 -12.29 5.56 -2.34
N TRP A 58 -12.52 6.16 -3.51
CA TRP A 58 -13.44 7.30 -3.66
C TRP A 58 -14.92 6.91 -3.53
N ALA A 59 -15.27 5.64 -3.74
CA ALA A 59 -16.65 5.15 -3.67
C ALA A 59 -17.13 5.04 -2.20
N PRO A 60 -18.45 5.16 -1.95
CA PRO A 60 -19.03 4.99 -0.62
C PRO A 60 -18.60 3.69 0.06
N LYS A 61 -18.37 3.74 1.38
CA LYS A 61 -17.91 2.56 2.16
C LYS A 61 -18.77 1.32 1.90
N GLU A 62 -20.09 1.41 2.07
CA GLU A 62 -20.97 0.24 1.94
C GLU A 62 -20.96 -0.38 0.55
N GLU A 63 -20.76 0.44 -0.47
CA GLU A 63 -20.66 0.02 -1.86
C GLU A 63 -19.38 -0.78 -2.10
N ARG A 64 -18.24 -0.33 -1.56
CA ARG A 64 -16.98 -1.11 -1.58
C ARG A 64 -17.10 -2.42 -0.83
N LEU A 65 -17.68 -2.40 0.37
CA LEU A 65 -17.85 -3.60 1.19
C LEU A 65 -18.83 -4.60 0.55
N ALA A 66 -19.86 -4.12 -0.16
CA ALA A 66 -20.78 -4.98 -0.90
C ALA A 66 -20.05 -5.80 -1.97
N LEU A 67 -19.07 -5.20 -2.67
CA LEU A 67 -18.23 -5.95 -3.60
C LEU A 67 -17.45 -7.05 -2.86
N ILE A 68 -16.74 -6.72 -1.77
CA ILE A 68 -15.95 -7.69 -0.99
C ILE A 68 -16.82 -8.85 -0.49
N ARG A 69 -18.05 -8.57 -0.03
CA ARG A 69 -19.05 -9.57 0.39
C ARG A 69 -19.49 -10.53 -0.72
N THR A 70 -19.19 -10.23 -1.97
CA THR A 70 -19.55 -11.08 -3.12
C THR A 70 -18.34 -11.74 -3.78
N LEU A 71 -17.11 -11.36 -3.39
CA LEU A 71 -15.90 -11.97 -3.94
C LEU A 71 -15.80 -13.47 -3.58
N PRO A 72 -15.17 -14.28 -4.46
CA PRO A 72 -14.76 -15.63 -4.10
C PRO A 72 -13.83 -15.64 -2.88
N GLU A 73 -13.85 -16.69 -2.07
CA GLU A 73 -13.05 -16.77 -0.84
C GLU A 73 -11.63 -17.32 -1.07
N ASP A 74 -11.46 -18.07 -2.15
CA ASP A 74 -10.22 -18.73 -2.57
C ASP A 74 -9.30 -17.83 -3.41
N ILE A 75 -9.36 -16.52 -3.20
CA ILE A 75 -8.45 -15.51 -3.77
C ILE A 75 -7.72 -14.78 -2.64
N SER A 76 -6.76 -13.94 -3.00
CA SER A 76 -6.15 -12.98 -2.07
C SER A 76 -6.67 -11.58 -2.36
N LEU A 77 -7.19 -10.89 -1.35
CA LEU A 77 -7.53 -9.47 -1.42
C LEU A 77 -6.27 -8.65 -1.15
N LEU A 78 -5.93 -7.74 -2.06
CA LEU A 78 -4.87 -6.75 -1.88
C LEU A 78 -5.52 -5.39 -1.61
N VAL A 79 -5.12 -4.72 -0.54
CA VAL A 79 -5.65 -3.41 -0.15
C VAL A 79 -4.47 -2.46 0.09
N THR A 80 -4.55 -1.21 -0.38
CA THR A 80 -3.47 -0.24 -0.14
C THR A 80 -3.54 0.28 1.30
N PHE A 81 -2.41 0.27 2.02
CA PHE A 81 -2.38 0.32 3.49
C PHE A 81 -2.87 1.64 4.09
N GLU A 82 -2.37 2.77 3.60
CA GLU A 82 -2.55 4.12 4.13
C GLU A 82 -3.51 5.00 3.29
N MET A 83 -4.09 4.41 2.25
CA MET A 83 -4.80 5.09 1.17
C MET A 83 -6.07 5.85 1.64
N PHE A 84 -6.34 6.99 1.00
CA PHE A 84 -7.50 7.88 1.19
C PHE A 84 -7.73 8.42 2.61
N GLU A 85 -6.68 8.50 3.44
CA GLU A 85 -6.80 9.10 4.77
C GLU A 85 -6.92 10.63 4.67
N ASN A 86 -7.84 11.22 5.44
CA ASN A 86 -7.95 12.67 5.55
C ASN A 86 -7.28 13.12 6.85
N LEU A 87 -6.29 13.99 6.73
CA LEU A 87 -5.46 14.44 7.84
C LEU A 87 -5.49 15.96 7.95
N ILE A 88 -5.15 16.47 9.13
CA ILE A 88 -4.89 17.90 9.34
C ILE A 88 -3.43 18.03 9.74
N ILE A 89 -2.61 18.56 8.84
CA ILE A 89 -1.18 18.76 9.06
C ILE A 89 -0.94 20.26 9.23
N ASN A 90 -0.49 20.68 10.41
CA ASN A 90 -0.25 22.09 10.73
C ASN A 90 -1.46 23.02 10.43
N GLY A 91 -2.68 22.52 10.68
CA GLY A 91 -3.91 23.25 10.41
C GLY A 91 -4.38 23.22 8.94
N VAL A 92 -3.63 22.56 8.04
CA VAL A 92 -3.97 22.41 6.62
C VAL A 92 -4.62 21.05 6.39
N PRO A 93 -5.85 21.01 5.83
CA PRO A 93 -6.46 19.76 5.38
C PRO A 93 -5.62 19.12 4.27
N CYS A 94 -5.20 17.88 4.50
CA CYS A 94 -4.41 17.09 3.57
C CYS A 94 -5.12 15.76 3.31
N ARG A 95 -4.94 15.20 2.12
CA ARG A 95 -5.41 13.85 1.81
C ARG A 95 -4.24 12.97 1.41
N THR A 96 -4.06 11.88 2.14
CA THR A 96 -3.18 10.79 1.72
C THR A 96 -3.87 10.06 0.59
N VAL A 97 -3.48 10.34 -0.65
CA VAL A 97 -4.04 9.65 -1.81
C VAL A 97 -3.61 8.20 -1.74
N ASP A 98 -2.31 7.92 -1.88
CA ASP A 98 -1.69 6.59 -1.79
C ASP A 98 -0.17 6.70 -1.60
N TYR A 99 0.47 5.60 -1.20
CA TYR A 99 1.94 5.42 -1.20
C TYR A 99 2.70 6.58 -0.54
N SER A 100 2.50 6.77 0.75
CA SER A 100 2.97 7.94 1.46
C SER A 100 3.47 7.59 2.85
N LEU A 101 4.77 7.70 3.10
CA LEU A 101 5.41 7.49 4.40
C LEU A 101 5.04 8.54 5.46
N TYR A 102 4.59 9.74 5.07
CA TYR A 102 4.19 10.76 6.05
C TYR A 102 2.99 10.36 6.92
N PHE A 103 2.23 9.32 6.55
CA PHE A 103 1.24 8.67 7.39
C PHE A 103 1.59 7.18 7.54
N GLU A 104 1.85 6.75 8.77
CA GLU A 104 2.28 5.37 9.06
C GLU A 104 1.23 4.32 8.64
N GLY A 105 -0.05 4.69 8.64
CA GLY A 105 -1.18 3.79 8.38
C GLY A 105 -1.61 2.99 9.62
N PRO A 106 -2.56 2.04 9.46
CA PRO A 106 -3.40 1.88 8.28
C PRO A 106 -4.43 3.01 8.14
N GLY A 107 -4.87 3.28 6.92
CA GLY A 107 -5.99 4.18 6.63
C GLY A 107 -7.35 3.51 6.85
N GLN A 108 -8.40 4.31 7.03
CA GLN A 108 -9.78 3.83 7.22
C GLN A 108 -10.28 2.99 6.03
N TYR A 109 -9.77 3.29 4.84
CA TYR A 109 -9.98 2.49 3.65
C TYR A 109 -9.52 1.04 3.86
N PHE A 110 -8.25 0.85 4.25
CA PHE A 110 -7.67 -0.45 4.55
C PHE A 110 -8.43 -1.17 5.65
N VAL A 111 -8.64 -0.50 6.79
CA VAL A 111 -9.33 -1.08 7.95
C VAL A 111 -10.69 -1.64 7.56
N SER A 112 -11.49 -0.86 6.82
CA SER A 112 -12.83 -1.30 6.42
C SER A 112 -12.84 -2.57 5.53
N GLU A 113 -11.90 -2.68 4.60
CA GLU A 113 -11.82 -3.81 3.68
C GLU A 113 -11.17 -5.04 4.34
N ALA A 114 -10.17 -4.82 5.19
CA ALA A 114 -9.50 -5.85 5.98
C ALA A 114 -10.45 -6.53 6.97
N GLU A 115 -11.33 -5.77 7.65
CA GLU A 115 -12.39 -6.33 8.49
C GLU A 115 -13.32 -7.24 7.71
N GLU A 116 -13.74 -6.82 6.51
CA GLU A 116 -14.66 -7.61 5.70
C GLU A 116 -13.99 -8.86 5.11
N ALA A 117 -12.72 -8.74 4.69
CA ALA A 117 -11.91 -9.88 4.27
C ALA A 117 -11.78 -10.92 5.38
N LYS A 118 -11.48 -10.49 6.61
CA LYS A 118 -11.38 -11.36 7.79
C LYS A 118 -12.70 -12.07 8.08
N LYS A 119 -13.84 -11.37 8.05
CA LYS A 119 -15.17 -11.98 8.24
C LYS A 119 -15.47 -13.06 7.20
N ARG A 120 -15.04 -12.86 5.96
CA ARG A 120 -15.21 -13.79 4.84
C ARG A 120 -14.14 -14.88 4.76
N GLY A 121 -13.10 -14.83 5.59
CA GLY A 121 -11.96 -15.74 5.50
C GLY A 121 -11.13 -15.59 4.21
N ILE A 122 -11.20 -14.42 3.56
CA ILE A 122 -10.38 -14.11 2.37
C ILE A 122 -8.96 -13.78 2.82
N ARG A 123 -7.96 -14.34 2.14
CA ARG A 123 -6.56 -14.05 2.44
C ARG A 123 -6.25 -12.57 2.18
N LEU A 124 -5.63 -11.90 3.16
CA LEU A 124 -5.36 -10.46 3.08
C LEU A 124 -3.89 -10.17 2.80
N TYR A 125 -3.66 -9.42 1.72
CA TYR A 125 -2.39 -8.79 1.36
C TYR A 125 -2.51 -7.27 1.42
N SER A 126 -1.37 -6.58 1.55
CA SER A 126 -1.33 -5.12 1.50
C SER A 126 -0.29 -4.60 0.54
N MET A 127 -0.59 -3.50 -0.14
CA MET A 127 0.38 -2.71 -0.89
C MET A 127 0.92 -1.62 0.04
N THR A 128 2.24 -1.59 0.27
CA THR A 128 2.84 -0.81 1.38
C THR A 128 4.13 -0.05 1.04
N ASN A 129 4.83 -0.42 -0.05
CA ASN A 129 6.13 0.16 -0.44
C ASN A 129 7.17 0.18 0.70
N THR A 130 7.37 -0.93 1.41
CA THR A 130 8.29 -0.99 2.57
C THR A 130 9.78 -0.91 2.22
N GLY A 131 10.11 -0.95 0.93
CA GLY A 131 11.48 -0.99 0.40
C GLY A 131 12.27 0.31 0.47
N GLY A 132 11.73 1.34 1.12
CA GLY A 132 12.44 2.57 1.41
C GLY A 132 12.17 3.74 0.47
N LEU A 133 11.13 3.68 -0.36
CA LEU A 133 10.74 4.82 -1.20
C LEU A 133 9.24 4.82 -1.44
N THR A 134 8.62 5.99 -1.29
CA THR A 134 7.21 6.23 -1.57
C THR A 134 7.05 7.35 -2.60
N TRP A 135 5.81 7.79 -2.86
CA TRP A 135 5.55 8.92 -3.75
C TRP A 135 5.76 10.27 -3.07
N ASP A 136 6.01 10.29 -1.75
CA ASP A 136 6.26 11.52 -1.00
C ASP A 136 7.48 12.27 -1.56
N ILE A 137 8.57 11.55 -1.84
CA ILE A 137 9.80 12.13 -2.39
C ILE A 137 10.36 11.22 -3.50
N GLY A 138 9.60 11.04 -4.59
CA GLY A 138 9.98 10.14 -5.70
C GLY A 138 11.22 10.54 -6.52
N VAL A 139 11.94 11.60 -6.15
CA VAL A 139 13.14 12.12 -6.86
C VAL A 139 14.47 11.73 -6.20
N ILE A 140 14.43 11.04 -5.06
CA ILE A 140 15.61 10.53 -4.35
C ILE A 140 15.64 9.00 -4.40
N PRO A 141 16.82 8.34 -4.24
CA PRO A 141 16.91 6.89 -4.35
C PRO A 141 16.19 6.13 -3.23
N TYR A 142 16.04 6.75 -2.05
CA TYR A 142 15.30 6.24 -0.90
C TYR A 142 14.99 7.40 0.05
N GLU A 143 13.95 7.25 0.87
CA GLU A 143 13.52 8.20 1.91
C GLU A 143 14.25 7.90 3.23
N PRO A 144 15.23 8.73 3.67
CA PRO A 144 16.08 8.46 4.84
C PRO A 144 15.38 8.78 6.17
N MET A 145 14.16 8.25 6.36
CA MET A 145 13.34 8.46 7.55
C MET A 145 13.10 7.14 8.31
N PRO A 146 14.16 6.50 8.85
CA PRO A 146 14.06 5.14 9.37
C PRO A 146 13.03 4.98 10.50
N GLN A 147 12.86 5.96 11.37
CA GLN A 147 11.88 5.91 12.45
C GLN A 147 10.43 5.94 11.91
N ARG A 148 10.16 6.63 10.80
CA ARG A 148 8.83 6.57 10.13
C ARG A 148 8.58 5.21 9.51
N TRP A 149 9.60 4.63 8.87
CA TRP A 149 9.52 3.28 8.34
C TRP A 149 9.24 2.24 9.44
N MET A 150 9.94 2.35 10.58
CA MET A 150 9.70 1.49 11.74
C MET A 150 8.27 1.60 12.26
N ALA A 151 7.75 2.82 12.44
CA ALA A 151 6.38 3.05 12.87
C ALA A 151 5.36 2.38 11.92
N ARG A 152 5.56 2.51 10.60
CA ARG A 152 4.75 1.79 9.60
C ARG A 152 4.83 0.28 9.78
N TRP A 153 6.03 -0.29 9.95
CA TRP A 153 6.20 -1.73 10.11
C TRP A 153 5.55 -2.25 11.41
N ASP A 154 5.48 -1.44 12.46
CA ASP A 154 4.75 -1.77 13.69
C ASP A 154 3.24 -1.77 13.46
N GLU A 155 2.70 -0.80 12.74
CA GLU A 155 1.28 -0.79 12.36
C GLU A 155 0.92 -1.96 11.44
N MET A 156 1.83 -2.35 10.55
CA MET A 156 1.66 -3.54 9.71
C MET A 156 1.65 -4.84 10.52
N GLU A 157 2.45 -4.94 11.57
CA GLU A 157 2.43 -6.08 12.48
C GLU A 157 1.13 -6.14 13.28
N LYS A 158 0.66 -4.99 13.78
CA LYS A 158 -0.68 -4.91 14.40
C LYS A 158 -1.78 -5.33 13.42
N ALA A 159 -1.65 -4.97 12.13
CA ALA A 159 -2.57 -5.39 11.09
C ALA A 159 -2.47 -6.90 10.79
N HIS A 160 -1.27 -7.51 10.89
CA HIS A 160 -1.10 -8.96 10.82
C HIS A 160 -1.89 -9.64 11.95
N ASP A 161 -1.65 -9.23 13.19
CA ASP A 161 -2.29 -9.82 14.37
C ASP A 161 -3.81 -9.61 14.37
N HIS A 162 -4.26 -8.42 13.98
CA HIS A 162 -5.66 -8.05 14.07
C HIS A 162 -6.48 -8.48 12.85
N PHE A 163 -5.96 -8.36 11.63
CA PHE A 163 -6.71 -8.65 10.40
C PHE A 163 -6.26 -9.93 9.67
N GLY A 164 -5.12 -10.50 10.03
CA GLY A 164 -4.52 -11.61 9.28
C GLY A 164 -3.80 -11.17 8.02
N LEU A 165 -3.31 -9.91 7.97
CA LEU A 165 -2.43 -9.44 6.89
C LEU A 165 -1.21 -10.36 6.77
N CYS A 166 -1.03 -11.04 5.64
CA CYS A 166 -0.06 -12.13 5.52
C CYS A 166 0.82 -12.08 4.27
N GLY A 167 0.74 -11.00 3.49
CA GLY A 167 1.60 -10.80 2.34
C GLY A 167 1.63 -9.34 1.93
N LEU A 168 2.74 -8.95 1.32
CA LEU A 168 3.00 -7.57 0.92
C LEU A 168 3.26 -7.53 -0.58
N MET A 169 2.68 -6.54 -1.24
CA MET A 169 3.17 -6.07 -2.51
C MET A 169 4.05 -4.85 -2.23
N ASP A 170 5.31 -4.96 -2.63
CA ASP A 170 6.28 -3.88 -2.54
C ASP A 170 6.83 -3.54 -3.92
N SER A 171 7.38 -2.34 -4.06
CA SER A 171 7.98 -1.84 -5.30
C SER A 171 7.06 -1.79 -6.50
N HIS A 172 5.81 -1.32 -6.30
CA HIS A 172 4.89 -1.08 -7.41
C HIS A 172 5.41 -0.02 -8.39
N HIS A 173 6.09 1.01 -7.86
CA HIS A 173 6.58 2.16 -8.63
C HIS A 173 8.10 2.27 -8.58
N PHE A 174 8.65 2.23 -7.37
CA PHE A 174 10.08 2.37 -7.15
C PHE A 174 10.63 1.00 -6.71
N GLY A 175 11.55 0.46 -7.50
CA GLY A 175 12.27 -0.76 -7.14
C GLY A 175 13.03 -0.61 -5.81
N PHE A 176 13.71 -1.67 -5.39
CA PHE A 176 14.58 -1.58 -4.22
C PHE A 176 15.90 -0.90 -4.60
N TYR A 177 16.24 0.17 -3.89
CA TYR A 177 17.58 0.73 -3.90
C TYR A 177 18.34 0.26 -2.64
N PRO A 178 19.59 -0.23 -2.75
CA PRO A 178 20.41 -0.56 -1.59
C PRO A 178 20.57 0.67 -0.69
N SER A 179 20.03 0.60 0.53
CA SER A 179 20.00 1.70 1.48
C SER A 179 19.91 1.17 2.90
N ILE A 180 20.15 2.05 3.88
CA ILE A 180 19.92 1.72 5.29
C ILE A 180 18.46 1.26 5.53
N ILE A 181 17.49 1.78 4.77
CA ILE A 181 16.09 1.40 4.90
C ILE A 181 15.81 0.02 4.35
N SER A 182 16.32 -0.32 3.17
CA SER A 182 16.11 -1.66 2.61
C SER A 182 16.83 -2.74 3.43
N GLU A 183 17.96 -2.40 4.06
CA GLU A 183 18.59 -3.28 5.06
C GLU A 183 17.75 -3.42 6.34
N LEU A 184 17.21 -2.33 6.88
CA LEU A 184 16.30 -2.39 8.03
C LEU A 184 15.04 -3.22 7.73
N ALA A 185 14.42 -3.03 6.56
CA ALA A 185 13.26 -3.79 6.11
C ALA A 185 13.60 -5.28 6.04
N LYS A 186 14.76 -5.63 5.47
CA LYS A 186 15.26 -7.03 5.45
C LYS A 186 15.29 -7.62 6.86
N TRP A 187 15.88 -6.92 7.84
CA TRP A 187 15.96 -7.43 9.21
C TRP A 187 14.60 -7.49 9.92
N ARG A 188 13.70 -6.54 9.62
CA ARG A 188 12.34 -6.51 10.17
C ARG A 188 11.50 -7.68 9.68
N PHE A 189 11.62 -8.06 8.41
CA PHE A 189 10.83 -9.14 7.80
C PHE A 189 11.52 -10.50 7.78
N SER A 190 12.77 -10.59 8.26
CA SER A 190 13.48 -11.86 8.44
C SER A 190 13.09 -12.56 9.75
N TYR A 191 13.22 -13.88 9.78
CA TYR A 191 13.06 -14.68 11.00
C TYR A 191 14.40 -15.30 11.43
N PRO A 192 14.82 -15.18 12.71
CA PRO A 192 14.13 -14.49 13.80
C PRO A 192 14.09 -12.97 13.63
N LYS A 193 13.00 -12.35 14.09
CA LYS A 193 12.79 -10.90 14.01
C LYS A 193 13.85 -10.18 14.83
N THR A 194 14.42 -9.13 14.25
CA THR A 194 15.35 -8.23 14.94
C THR A 194 14.66 -6.91 15.25
N ASP A 195 14.93 -6.33 16.42
CA ASP A 195 14.49 -4.97 16.74
C ASP A 195 15.12 -3.99 15.74
N PRO A 196 14.31 -3.26 14.94
CA PRO A 196 14.85 -2.33 13.97
C PRO A 196 15.57 -1.14 14.62
N HIS A 197 15.29 -0.80 15.89
CA HIS A 197 16.02 0.26 16.61
C HIS A 197 17.48 -0.16 16.90
N ASP A 198 17.66 -1.36 17.44
CA ASP A 198 18.99 -1.93 17.66
C ASP A 198 19.76 -2.09 16.35
N MET A 199 19.06 -2.51 15.28
CA MET A 199 19.67 -2.67 13.97
C MET A 199 20.05 -1.31 13.35
N LEU A 200 19.23 -0.27 13.51
CA LEU A 200 19.56 1.07 13.03
C LEU A 200 20.87 1.55 13.64
N ARG A 201 21.06 1.41 14.95
CA ARG A 201 22.32 1.78 15.59
C ARG A 201 23.50 1.01 14.98
N LYS A 202 23.38 -0.29 14.79
CA LYS A 202 24.45 -1.13 14.20
C LYS A 202 24.80 -0.68 12.77
N LEU A 203 23.80 -0.39 11.94
CA LEU A 203 24.01 0.11 10.59
C LEU A 203 24.65 1.50 10.59
N VAL A 204 24.22 2.37 11.50
CA VAL A 204 24.81 3.70 11.65
C VAL A 204 26.27 3.61 12.10
N VAL A 205 26.60 2.79 13.09
CA VAL A 205 27.98 2.57 13.54
C VAL A 205 28.85 2.01 12.41
N ARG A 206 28.32 1.10 11.59
CA ARG A 206 29.02 0.53 10.43
C ARG A 206 29.41 1.62 9.41
N ASP A 207 28.47 2.52 9.13
CA ASP A 207 28.60 3.46 8.00
C ASP A 207 29.21 4.82 8.40
N TRP A 208 29.06 5.24 9.66
CA TRP A 208 29.53 6.54 10.18
C TRP A 208 30.47 6.45 11.39
N GLY A 209 30.70 5.25 11.95
CA GLY A 209 31.56 5.04 13.12
C GLY A 209 30.87 5.30 14.45
N GLU A 210 31.36 4.64 15.52
CA GLU A 210 30.79 4.73 16.88
C GLU A 210 30.75 6.17 17.40
N GLU A 211 31.79 6.96 17.14
CA GLU A 211 31.90 8.35 17.61
C GLU A 211 30.80 9.27 17.06
N ASN A 212 30.23 8.95 15.89
CA ASN A 212 29.20 9.77 15.24
C ASN A 212 27.80 9.18 15.38
N ALA A 213 27.66 7.99 15.96
CA ALA A 213 26.43 7.20 15.85
C ALA A 213 25.22 7.92 16.46
N ASP A 214 25.40 8.54 17.63
CA ASP A 214 24.33 9.26 18.31
C ASP A 214 23.84 10.46 17.48
N ASN A 215 24.77 11.27 16.96
CA ASN A 215 24.46 12.44 16.13
C ASN A 215 23.73 12.05 14.83
N VAL A 216 24.13 10.94 14.18
CA VAL A 216 23.50 10.48 12.95
C VAL A 216 22.11 9.92 13.21
N VAL A 217 21.93 9.15 14.28
CA VAL A 217 20.60 8.65 14.67
C VAL A 217 19.65 9.82 14.99
N GLU A 218 20.14 10.84 15.70
CA GLU A 218 19.39 12.06 15.98
C GLU A 218 19.02 12.80 14.68
N ALA A 219 19.96 12.99 13.76
CA ALA A 219 19.68 13.64 12.48
C ALA A 219 18.64 12.88 11.64
N LEU A 220 18.70 11.55 11.60
CA LEU A 220 17.71 10.71 10.92
C LEU A 220 16.33 10.78 11.61
N ASN A 221 16.32 10.93 12.93
CA ASN A 221 15.09 11.16 13.69
C ASN A 221 14.48 12.53 13.37
N GLU A 222 15.28 13.58 13.28
CA GLU A 222 14.82 14.92 12.86
C GLU A 222 14.24 14.90 11.43
N MET A 223 14.84 14.16 10.50
CA MET A 223 14.25 13.96 9.16
C MET A 223 12.91 13.23 9.22
N SER A 224 12.81 12.21 10.09
CA SER A 224 11.59 11.45 10.32
C SER A 224 10.46 12.31 10.90
N GLU A 225 10.76 13.14 11.89
CA GLU A 225 9.80 14.09 12.46
C GLU A 225 9.43 15.20 11.46
N GLY A 226 10.41 15.68 10.69
CA GLY A 226 10.20 16.65 9.62
C GLY A 226 9.18 16.17 8.59
N LEU A 227 9.22 14.89 8.20
CA LEU A 227 8.28 14.34 7.21
C LEU A 227 6.81 14.43 7.66
N LYS A 228 6.51 14.38 8.97
CA LYS A 228 5.14 14.52 9.49
C LYS A 228 4.52 15.89 9.19
N THR A 229 5.36 16.88 8.88
CA THR A 229 4.94 18.25 8.58
C THR A 229 4.70 18.50 7.10
N PHE A 230 5.03 17.53 6.23
CA PHE A 230 4.81 17.66 4.79
C PHE A 230 3.32 17.53 4.46
N ALA A 231 2.76 18.56 3.83
CA ALA A 231 1.50 18.47 3.12
C ALA A 231 1.80 18.03 1.69
N THR A 232 1.42 16.82 1.31
CA THR A 232 1.67 16.33 -0.05
C THR A 232 0.79 17.03 -1.09
N THR A 233 1.30 17.13 -2.32
CA THR A 233 0.61 17.78 -3.45
C THR A 233 0.10 16.77 -4.49
N ASN A 234 0.07 15.48 -4.15
CA ASN A 234 -0.44 14.41 -5.01
C ASN A 234 -1.97 14.31 -4.98
#